data_AF-A0A930QMP5-F1
#
_entry.id   AF-A0A930QMP5-F1
#
_cell.length_a   1.000
_cell.length_b   1.000
_cell.length_c   1.000
_cell.angle_alpha   90.00
_cell.angle_beta   90.00
_cell.angle_gamma   90.00
#
_symmetry.space_group_name_H-M   'P 1'
#
loop_
_entity.id
_entity.type
_entity.pdbx_description
1 polymer ?
#
loop_
_entity_poly.entity_id
_entity_poly.type
_entity_poly.pdbx_seq_one_letter_code
_entity_poly.pdbx_strand_id
1 'polypeptide(L)'
;VGGLIEVGIIAQLAETAVNATGGDLTATSLLILWMSAIISSVLDNIPFVATMIPLIQNMGAMGITNLEPLWWSLALGACLGGNGTLVGASANLIVAGMAAERGVHISFVRYFKIGFPLMLLTIVLSTVYVYVRYLL
;
A
#
# COMPACT_ATOMS: atom_id res chain seq x y z
N VAL A 1 -5.24 13.93 6.03
CA VAL A 1 -5.08 12.95 4.92
C VAL A 1 -5.58 13.51 3.60
N GLY A 2 -6.73 14.19 3.52
CA GLY A 2 -7.23 14.84 2.28
C GLY A 2 -6.25 15.77 1.56
N GLY A 3 -5.47 16.58 2.29
CA GLY A 3 -4.57 17.58 1.66
C GLY A 3 -3.44 17.00 0.80
N LEU A 4 -2.83 15.85 1.14
CA LEU A 4 -1.77 15.25 0.30
C LEU A 4 -2.31 14.68 -1.03
N ILE A 5 -3.60 14.34 -1.03
CA ILE A 5 -4.33 13.79 -2.18
C ILE A 5 -4.82 14.92 -3.07
N GLU A 6 -5.40 15.97 -2.48
CA GLU A 6 -5.81 17.18 -3.20
C GLU A 6 -4.63 17.88 -3.88
N VAL A 7 -3.44 17.85 -3.28
CA VAL A 7 -2.23 18.45 -3.85
C VAL A 7 -1.57 17.53 -4.90
N GLY A 8 -2.05 16.29 -5.07
CA GLY A 8 -1.58 15.37 -6.12
C GLY A 8 -0.16 14.80 -5.90
N ILE A 9 0.44 15.04 -4.74
CA ILE A 9 1.84 14.65 -4.45
C ILE A 9 2.01 13.12 -4.51
N ILE A 10 1.03 12.38 -4.01
CA ILE A 10 1.04 10.90 -4.03
C ILE A 10 1.03 10.39 -5.47
N ALA A 11 0.17 10.97 -6.31
CA ALA A 11 0.07 10.60 -7.72
C ALA A 11 1.36 10.93 -8.48
N GLN A 12 1.97 12.11 -8.24
CA GLN A 12 3.23 12.49 -8.88
C GLN A 12 4.40 11.60 -8.46
N LEU A 13 4.49 11.23 -7.17
CA LEU A 13 5.51 10.30 -6.66
C LEU A 13 5.37 8.92 -7.30
N ALA A 14 4.13 8.41 -7.37
CA ALA A 14 3.84 7.12 -7.97
C ALA A 14 4.12 7.14 -9.48
N GLU A 15 3.72 8.19 -10.20
CA GLU A 15 3.97 8.36 -11.63
C GLU A 15 5.48 8.43 -11.92
N THR A 16 6.23 9.21 -11.15
CA THR A 16 7.70 9.32 -11.31
C THR A 16 8.38 7.98 -11.08
N ALA A 17 7.99 7.27 -10.02
CA ALA A 17 8.58 5.99 -9.68
C ALA A 17 8.23 4.90 -10.71
N VAL A 18 7.00 4.92 -11.24
CA VAL A 18 6.57 4.03 -12.33
C VAL A 18 7.27 4.37 -13.65
N ASN A 19 7.43 5.64 -13.99
CA ASN A 19 8.19 6.03 -15.19
C ASN A 19 9.65 5.55 -15.10
N ALA A 20 10.21 5.46 -13.89
CA ALA A 20 11.55 4.91 -13.66
C ALA A 20 11.67 3.40 -13.92
N THR A 21 10.56 2.63 -13.95
CA THR A 21 10.59 1.20 -14.28
C THR A 21 10.65 0.92 -15.77
N GLY A 22 10.56 1.96 -16.62
CA GLY A 22 10.70 1.83 -18.07
C GLY A 22 9.59 1.02 -18.74
N GLY A 23 8.45 0.85 -18.07
CA GLY A 23 7.32 0.05 -18.58
C GLY A 23 7.45 -1.46 -18.38
N ASP A 24 8.47 -1.94 -17.65
CA ASP A 24 8.56 -3.33 -17.26
C ASP A 24 7.44 -3.69 -16.29
N LEU A 25 6.58 -4.64 -16.67
CA LEU A 25 5.40 -5.02 -15.90
C LEU A 25 5.78 -5.59 -14.53
N THR A 26 6.88 -6.35 -14.46
CA THR A 26 7.37 -6.97 -13.23
C THR A 26 7.84 -5.92 -12.24
N ALA A 27 8.78 -5.06 -12.65
CA ALA A 27 9.33 -3.99 -11.84
C ALA A 27 8.24 -3.03 -11.37
N THR A 28 7.31 -2.68 -12.26
CA THR A 28 6.16 -1.82 -11.93
C THR A 28 5.26 -2.47 -10.89
N SER A 29 4.91 -3.74 -11.06
CA SER A 29 4.03 -4.46 -10.13
C SER A 29 4.66 -4.56 -8.75
N LEU A 30 5.96 -4.87 -8.68
CA LEU A 30 6.68 -4.94 -7.41
C LEU A 30 6.80 -3.56 -6.76
N LEU A 31 7.09 -2.52 -7.55
CA LEU A 31 7.14 -1.15 -7.07
C LEU A 31 5.80 -0.72 -6.46
N ILE A 32 4.68 -0.94 -7.16
CA ILE A 32 3.34 -0.62 -6.66
C ILE A 32 3.08 -1.36 -5.35
N LEU A 33 3.40 -2.66 -5.27
CA LEU A 33 3.18 -3.46 -4.07
C LEU A 33 3.90 -2.86 -2.85
N TRP A 34 5.21 -2.61 -2.98
CA TRP A 34 6.03 -2.11 -1.88
C TRP A 34 5.72 -0.65 -1.55
N MET A 35 5.56 0.21 -2.55
CA MET A 35 5.19 1.61 -2.35
C MET A 35 3.84 1.72 -1.64
N SER A 36 2.84 0.95 -2.10
CA SER A 36 1.52 0.92 -1.49
C SER A 36 1.62 0.49 -0.03
N ALA A 37 2.39 -0.55 0.27
CA ALA A 37 2.56 -1.03 1.63
C ALA A 37 3.16 0.02 2.56
N ILE A 38 4.22 0.70 2.13
CA ILE A 38 4.91 1.70 2.94
C ILE A 38 4.02 2.94 3.13
N ILE A 39 3.40 3.44 2.08
CA ILE A 39 2.53 4.63 2.17
C ILE A 39 1.30 4.32 3.05
N SER A 40 0.64 3.18 2.83
CA SER A 40 -0.50 2.74 3.63
C SER A 40 -0.15 2.44 5.08
N SER A 41 1.13 2.18 5.40
CA SER A 41 1.52 2.04 6.80
C SER A 41 1.33 3.35 7.59
N VAL A 42 1.26 4.50 6.93
CA VAL A 42 1.11 5.82 7.58
C VAL A 42 -0.22 6.50 7.20
N LEU A 43 -0.75 6.24 6.01
CA LEU A 43 -1.99 6.80 5.49
C LEU A 43 -3.07 5.72 5.40
N ASP A 44 -4.33 6.09 5.61
CA ASP A 44 -5.45 5.16 5.40
C ASP A 44 -5.47 4.68 3.94
N ASN A 45 -5.79 3.40 3.76
CA ASN A 45 -5.78 2.69 2.49
C ASN A 45 -6.81 3.27 1.51
N ILE A 46 -7.97 3.71 2.01
CA ILE A 46 -9.06 4.21 1.16
C ILE A 46 -8.61 5.41 0.32
N PRO A 47 -8.13 6.51 0.92
CA PRO A 47 -7.67 7.66 0.16
C PRO A 47 -6.50 7.32 -0.79
N PHE A 48 -5.59 6.47 -0.36
CA PHE A 48 -4.42 6.09 -1.15
C PHE A 48 -4.82 5.30 -2.41
N VAL A 49 -5.67 4.28 -2.27
CA VAL A 49 -6.15 3.48 -3.41
C VAL A 49 -6.91 4.37 -4.41
N ALA A 50 -7.72 5.32 -3.92
CA ALA A 50 -8.42 6.27 -4.78
C ALA A 50 -7.48 7.07 -5.69
N THR A 51 -6.28 7.43 -5.21
CA THR A 51 -5.27 8.12 -6.03
C THR A 51 -4.56 7.22 -7.02
N MET A 52 -4.45 5.92 -6.72
CA MET A 52 -3.72 4.96 -7.56
C MET A 52 -4.59 4.39 -8.69
N ILE A 53 -5.91 4.37 -8.54
CA ILE A 53 -6.84 3.88 -9.57
C ILE A 53 -6.64 4.60 -10.92
N PRO A 54 -6.65 5.96 -11.00
CA PRO A 54 -6.44 6.64 -12.27
C PRO A 54 -5.05 6.39 -12.86
N LEU A 55 -4.04 6.26 -12.00
CA LEU A 55 -2.68 5.96 -12.42
C LEU A 55 -2.59 4.60 -13.12
N ILE A 56 -3.12 3.54 -12.52
CA ILE A 56 -3.11 2.19 -13.13
C ILE A 56 -3.93 2.17 -14.43
N GLN A 57 -5.06 2.88 -14.49
CA GLN A 57 -5.86 2.99 -15.72
C GLN A 57 -5.10 3.69 -16.86
N ASN A 58 -4.38 4.77 -16.56
CA ASN A 58 -3.55 5.47 -17.54
C ASN A 58 -2.44 4.56 -18.09
N MET A 59 -1.87 3.68 -17.27
CA MET A 59 -0.89 2.70 -17.74
C MET A 59 -1.46 1.73 -18.78
N GLY A 60 -2.74 1.36 -18.64
CA GLY A 60 -3.44 0.58 -19.67
C GLY A 60 -3.55 1.33 -20.98
N ALA A 61 -3.87 2.62 -20.93
CA ALA A 61 -3.94 3.48 -22.11
C ALA A 61 -2.57 3.69 -22.79
N MET A 62 -1.47 3.61 -22.02
CA MET A 62 -0.10 3.74 -22.53
C MET A 62 0.48 2.43 -23.13
N GLY A 63 -0.30 1.34 -23.16
CA GLY A 63 0.07 0.11 -23.87
C GLY A 63 0.35 -1.10 -22.98
N ILE A 64 0.17 -1.01 -21.65
CA ILE A 64 0.18 -2.20 -20.79
C ILE A 64 -1.13 -2.97 -20.97
N THR A 65 -1.06 -4.09 -21.68
CA THR A 65 -2.24 -4.89 -22.05
C THR A 65 -2.79 -5.71 -20.89
N ASN A 66 -1.96 -6.12 -19.94
CA ASN A 66 -2.38 -6.85 -18.74
C ASN A 66 -2.11 -6.05 -17.46
N LEU A 67 -3.17 -5.42 -16.94
CA LEU A 67 -3.12 -4.63 -15.70
C LEU A 67 -3.38 -5.47 -14.44
N GLU A 68 -3.78 -6.73 -14.58
CA GLU A 68 -4.12 -7.61 -13.45
C GLU A 68 -3.02 -7.67 -12.37
N PRO A 69 -1.72 -7.80 -12.72
CA PRO A 69 -0.65 -7.83 -11.71
C PRO A 69 -0.56 -6.51 -10.92
N LEU A 70 -0.79 -5.37 -11.59
CA LEU A 70 -0.76 -4.04 -10.96
C LEU A 70 -1.92 -3.86 -9.97
N TRP A 71 -3.12 -4.34 -10.33
CA TRP A 71 -4.29 -4.30 -9.44
C TRP A 71 -4.10 -5.16 -8.20
N TRP A 72 -3.56 -6.37 -8.36
CA TRP A 72 -3.27 -7.24 -7.23
C TRP A 72 -2.15 -6.68 -6.35
N SER A 73 -1.10 -6.11 -6.94
CA SER A 73 -0.05 -5.42 -6.20
C SER A 73 -0.59 -4.26 -5.38
N LEU A 74 -1.46 -3.42 -5.94
CA LEU A 74 -2.09 -2.32 -5.21
C LEU A 74 -2.97 -2.84 -4.07
N ALA A 75 -3.83 -3.83 -4.35
CA ALA A 75 -4.76 -4.38 -3.36
C ALA A 75 -4.01 -5.02 -2.19
N LEU A 76 -3.02 -5.87 -2.46
CA LEU A 76 -2.22 -6.52 -1.43
C LEU A 76 -1.38 -5.50 -0.65
N GLY A 77 -0.70 -4.61 -1.36
CA GLY A 77 0.16 -3.59 -0.75
C GLY A 77 -0.62 -2.66 0.16
N ALA A 78 -1.72 -2.06 -0.33
CA ALA A 78 -2.51 -1.14 0.48
C ALA A 78 -3.13 -1.85 1.69
N CYS A 79 -3.81 -2.99 1.49
CA CYS A 79 -4.52 -3.68 2.58
C CYS A 79 -3.57 -4.22 3.65
N LEU A 80 -2.43 -4.81 3.28
CA LEU A 80 -1.46 -5.35 4.22
C LEU A 80 -0.59 -4.26 4.84
N GLY A 81 -0.28 -3.21 4.07
CA GLY A 81 0.48 -2.04 4.50
C GLY A 81 -0.12 -1.32 5.71
N GLY A 82 -1.45 -1.15 5.72
CA GLY A 82 -2.17 -0.51 6.82
C GLY A 82 -1.97 -1.17 8.20
N ASN A 83 -1.55 -2.44 8.24
CA ASN A 83 -1.22 -3.15 9.48
C ASN A 83 0.19 -2.83 10.01
N GLY A 84 0.99 -2.09 9.25
CA GLY A 84 2.36 -1.74 9.63
C GLY A 84 2.45 -0.80 10.82
N THR A 85 1.47 0.10 11.00
CA THR A 85 1.45 1.02 12.13
C THR A 85 0.05 1.21 12.70
N LEU A 86 -0.01 1.77 13.91
CA LEU A 86 -1.26 2.02 14.60
C LEU A 86 -2.17 3.02 13.85
N VAL A 87 -1.60 3.95 13.09
CA VAL A 87 -2.34 4.99 12.36
C VAL A 87 -2.62 4.62 10.89
N GLY A 88 -2.00 3.54 10.39
CA GLY A 88 -2.14 3.11 8.99
C GLY A 88 -3.56 2.66 8.62
N ALA A 89 -4.37 2.27 9.60
CA ALA A 89 -5.77 1.94 9.38
C ALA A 89 -6.66 2.46 10.51
N SER A 90 -7.84 2.97 10.14
CA SER A 90 -8.88 3.39 11.09
C SER A 90 -9.29 2.26 12.05
N ALA A 91 -9.34 1.02 11.58
CA ALA A 91 -9.62 -0.15 12.42
C ALA A 91 -8.62 -0.34 13.58
N ASN A 92 -7.32 -0.06 13.35
CA ASN A 92 -6.29 -0.17 14.38
C ASN A 92 -6.54 0.84 15.52
N LEU A 93 -6.94 2.07 15.17
CA LEU A 93 -7.27 3.11 16.13
C LEU A 93 -8.55 2.78 16.92
N ILE A 94 -9.58 2.22 16.26
CA ILE A 94 -10.81 1.78 16.92
C ILE A 94 -10.50 0.72 17.97
N VAL A 95 -9.73 -0.32 17.61
CA VAL A 95 -9.36 -1.39 18.54
C VAL A 95 -8.53 -0.85 19.70
N ALA A 96 -7.58 0.06 19.44
CA ALA A 96 -6.80 0.69 20.50
C ALA A 96 -7.64 1.56 21.43
N GLY A 97 -8.64 2.27 20.91
CA GLY A 97 -9.61 3.02 21.71
C GLY A 97 -10.44 2.10 22.62
N MET A 98 -11.00 1.02 22.06
CA MET A 98 -11.74 0.02 22.83
C MET A 98 -10.88 -0.67 23.90
N ALA A 99 -9.59 -0.89 23.62
CA ALA A 99 -8.66 -1.45 24.59
C ALA A 99 -8.38 -0.47 25.74
N ALA A 100 -8.24 0.83 25.43
CA ALA A 100 -8.01 1.89 26.41
C ALA A 100 -9.20 2.02 27.39
N GLU A 101 -10.44 1.89 26.91
CA GLU A 101 -11.65 1.85 27.75
C GLU A 101 -11.62 0.72 28.80
N ARG A 102 -10.88 -0.36 28.53
CA ARG A 102 -10.69 -1.51 29.44
C ARG A 102 -9.38 -1.43 30.22
N GLY A 103 -8.72 -0.27 30.22
CA GLY A 103 -7.45 -0.02 30.92
C GLY A 103 -6.19 -0.47 30.17
N VAL A 104 -6.31 -1.04 28.96
CA VAL A 104 -5.17 -1.52 28.17
C VAL A 104 -4.75 -0.47 27.16
N HIS A 105 -3.63 0.21 27.42
CA HIS A 105 -3.11 1.24 26.55
C HIS A 105 -2.15 0.66 25.50
N ILE A 106 -2.52 0.77 24.22
CA ILE A 106 -1.68 0.38 23.08
C ILE A 106 -1.01 1.64 22.55
N SER A 107 0.28 1.83 22.86
CA SER A 107 1.06 2.95 22.32
C SER A 107 1.46 2.70 20.87
N PHE A 108 1.66 3.78 20.12
CA PHE A 108 2.15 3.73 18.73
C PHE A 108 3.42 2.87 18.61
N VAL A 109 4.41 3.11 19.47
CA VAL A 109 5.69 2.38 19.45
C VAL A 109 5.50 0.90 19.77
N ARG A 110 4.60 0.55 20.70
CA ARG A 110 4.31 -0.84 21.04
C ARG A 110 3.69 -1.59 19.86
N TYR A 111 2.73 -0.97 19.18
CA TYR A 111 2.13 -1.53 17.97
C TYR A 111 3.18 -1.64 16.86
N PHE A 112 3.93 -0.57 16.59
CA PHE A 112 4.92 -0.50 15.53
C PHE A 112 5.97 -1.63 15.61
N LYS A 113 6.47 -1.94 16.81
CA LYS A 113 7.45 -3.01 17.03
C LYS A 113 6.95 -4.40 16.60
N ILE A 114 5.64 -4.60 16.51
CA ILE A 114 5.02 -5.88 16.14
C ILE A 114 4.43 -5.79 14.74
N GLY A 115 3.62 -4.77 14.47
CA GLY A 115 2.92 -4.56 13.21
C GLY A 115 3.87 -4.33 12.05
N PHE A 116 4.93 -3.54 12.21
CA PHE A 116 5.82 -3.22 11.09
C PHE A 116 6.61 -4.44 10.59
N PRO A 117 7.27 -5.25 11.46
CA PRO A 117 7.90 -6.50 11.02
C PRO A 117 6.91 -7.50 10.41
N LEU A 118 5.70 -7.61 10.98
CA LEU A 118 4.67 -8.50 10.47
C LEU A 118 4.19 -8.07 9.08
N MET A 119 4.00 -6.77 8.89
CA MET A 119 3.65 -6.19 7.60
C MET A 119 4.74 -6.50 6.56
N LEU A 120 6.02 -6.29 6.87
CA LEU A 120 7.12 -6.67 5.97
C LEU A 120 7.08 -8.16 5.59
N LEU A 121 6.86 -9.06 6.56
CA LEU A 121 6.73 -10.48 6.29
C LEU A 121 5.59 -10.77 5.30
N THR A 122 4.41 -10.19 5.52
CA THR A 122 3.26 -10.39 4.62
C THR A 122 3.51 -9.82 3.23
N ILE A 123 4.20 -8.69 3.11
CA ILE A 123 4.56 -8.09 1.81
C ILE A 123 5.59 -8.92 1.06
N VAL A 124 6.54 -9.54 1.76
CA VAL A 124 7.47 -10.51 1.14
C VAL A 124 6.70 -11.72 0.61
N LEU A 125 5.76 -12.27 1.37
CA LEU A 125 4.91 -13.36 0.90
C LEU A 125 4.05 -12.95 -0.31
N SER A 126 3.47 -11.74 -0.28
CA SER A 126 2.74 -11.18 -1.42
C SER A 126 3.62 -10.95 -2.64
N THR A 127 4.89 -10.56 -2.45
CA THR A 127 5.88 -10.43 -3.54
C THR A 127 6.08 -11.77 -4.23
N VAL A 128 6.31 -12.84 -3.46
CA VAL A 128 6.47 -14.19 -4.01
C VAL A 128 5.19 -14.64 -4.71
N TYR A 129 4.02 -14.42 -4.11
CA TYR A 129 2.74 -14.77 -4.71
C TYR A 129 2.49 -14.06 -6.04
N VAL A 130 2.63 -12.73 -6.08
CA VAL A 130 2.41 -11.94 -7.31
C VAL A 130 3.39 -12.36 -8.39
N TYR A 131 4.66 -12.56 -8.03
CA TYR A 131 5.69 -12.98 -8.97
C TYR A 131 5.37 -14.34 -9.60
N VAL A 132 5.08 -15.36 -8.77
CA VAL A 132 4.82 -16.73 -9.26
C VAL A 132 3.51 -16.84 -10.03
N ARG A 133 2.45 -16.13 -9.60
CA ARG A 133 1.12 -16.28 -10.19
C ARG A 133 0.92 -15.48 -11.47
N TYR A 134 1.58 -14.32 -11.60
CA TYR A 134 1.27 -13.36 -12.64
C TYR A 134 2.45 -12.92 -13.50
N LEU A 135 3.70 -13.13 -13.05
CA LEU A 135 4.90 -12.59 -13.69
C LEU A 135 5.92 -13.66 -14.11
N LEU A 136 5.55 -14.94 -13.95
CA LEU A 136 6.30 -16.14 -14.32
C LEU A 136 5.60 -16.82 -15.49
#